data_AF-A0A538HJ92-F1
#
_entry.id   AF-A0A538HJ92-F1
#
_cell.length_a   1.000
_cell.length_b   1.000
_cell.length_c   1.000
_cell.angle_alpha   90.00
_cell.angle_beta   90.00
_cell.angle_gamma   90.00
#
_symmetry.space_group_name_H-M   'P 1'
#
loop_
_entity.id
_entity.type
_entity.pdbx_description
1 polymer ?
#
loop_
_entity_poly.entity_id
_entity_poly.type
_entity_poly.pdbx_seq_one_letter_code
_entity_poly.pdbx_strand_id
1 'polypeptide(L)'
;MPARRGRRRDRGRPRELPLPERLVQGRDLPGDHGALGDGDHGRRPLRAAAAVPHLAAARPRTALGGDGKDQPAGGDRATRRRLLRRDRDCELAARLARGGAAELVGAGAARGLADRGLRVRRPRRTRPVGGERKAAARLQQACAGGERARRRDRGHRQRGGARDRGGARACGGLVPAELLLRNGLVDVGAGRFSRADVAVSGGRIVGVGDGLEGDEVVDCARLAVVPGAVNAHCHSNENWFRGMWDNLPLEPWMLFSYPVLAAPAQSPDEVYVRTLIGGIEMLRSGATCVVDFLYELQGFTEELLDAVVRAYRDLGLRALIALAIADRAYHETVVLDEALVDPQLIARLERDKPPAWPEWESFTRRAVERFHRPDEGISICPAPSGPQRCTDELLAGTAALADELDLAIHIHVLETRMQALSGARMYGRTLPEHLDDIGFLSPRVSFEHGIWLTPSDIDLVRERGVTVVHNPVSNLKLGSGVCPVPDLLRAGVNIALGTDGMCSNDGNDMYATLKLASLLH
;
A
#
# COMPACT_ATOMS: atom_id res chain seq x y z
N MET A 1 51.92 33.91 -31.45
CA MET A 1 52.01 33.36 -32.83
C MET A 1 53.42 32.82 -33.02
N PRO A 2 53.63 31.65 -33.64
CA PRO A 2 52.71 30.57 -34.04
C PRO A 2 53.16 29.21 -33.42
N ALA A 3 52.56 28.03 -33.60
CA ALA A 3 51.52 27.54 -34.50
C ALA A 3 50.73 26.38 -33.84
N ARG A 4 49.47 26.25 -34.25
CA ARG A 4 48.48 25.23 -33.84
C ARG A 4 48.62 23.91 -34.63
N ARG A 5 48.17 22.80 -34.01
CA ARG A 5 47.40 21.64 -34.56
C ARG A 5 47.16 20.70 -33.35
N GLY A 6 45.98 20.36 -32.86
CA GLY A 6 44.69 20.12 -33.50
C GLY A 6 44.44 18.60 -33.58
N ARG A 7 44.03 17.94 -32.48
CA ARG A 7 43.43 16.59 -32.53
C ARG A 7 42.23 16.49 -31.59
N ARG A 8 41.09 16.17 -32.20
CA ARG A 8 39.79 15.88 -31.61
C ARG A 8 39.89 14.62 -30.75
N ARG A 9 39.30 14.64 -29.54
CA ARG A 9 39.00 13.43 -28.77
C ARG A 9 37.64 12.92 -29.21
N ASP A 10 37.66 11.72 -29.77
CA ASP A 10 36.48 10.96 -30.16
C ASP A 10 35.72 10.51 -28.90
N ARG A 11 34.39 10.56 -28.97
CA ARG A 11 33.50 10.17 -27.87
C ARG A 11 33.33 8.66 -27.93
N GLY A 12 33.92 7.95 -26.96
CA GLY A 12 33.75 6.51 -26.81
C GLY A 12 32.29 6.14 -26.56
N ARG A 13 31.75 5.27 -27.43
CA ARG A 13 30.50 4.52 -27.23
C ARG A 13 30.67 3.53 -26.05
N PRO A 14 29.62 3.21 -25.29
CA PRO A 14 29.67 2.17 -24.27
C PRO A 14 29.84 0.79 -24.91
N ARG A 15 30.68 -0.06 -24.31
CA ARG A 15 30.95 -1.44 -24.72
C ARG A 15 29.79 -2.35 -24.27
N GLU A 16 29.19 -3.05 -25.22
CA GLU A 16 28.29 -4.18 -24.99
C GLU A 16 29.10 -5.39 -24.46
N LEU A 17 28.57 -6.05 -23.42
CA LEU A 17 29.08 -7.33 -22.91
C LEU A 17 28.30 -8.47 -23.59
N PRO A 18 28.96 -9.46 -24.22
CA PRO A 18 28.26 -10.55 -24.87
C PRO A 18 27.84 -11.64 -23.87
N LEU A 19 26.60 -12.10 -24.01
CA LEU A 19 26.08 -13.34 -23.38
C LEU A 19 26.67 -14.57 -24.11
N PRO A 20 27.04 -15.66 -23.40
CA PRO A 20 27.51 -16.87 -24.06
C PRO A 20 26.34 -17.77 -24.48
N GLU A 21 26.26 -18.03 -25.78
CA GLU A 21 25.43 -19.05 -26.40
C GLU A 21 26.19 -20.40 -26.51
N ARG A 22 25.42 -21.49 -26.35
CA ARG A 22 25.65 -22.89 -26.80
C ARG A 22 26.48 -23.84 -25.93
N LEU A 23 25.79 -24.86 -25.42
CA LEU A 23 26.28 -26.23 -25.35
C LEU A 23 25.16 -27.19 -25.77
N VAL A 24 25.17 -27.56 -27.05
CA VAL A 24 24.60 -28.81 -27.55
C VAL A 24 25.68 -29.43 -28.42
N GLN A 25 26.22 -30.58 -28.00
CA GLN A 25 26.60 -31.70 -28.86
C GLN A 25 27.15 -32.84 -27.99
N GLY A 26 26.46 -33.98 -28.04
CA GLY A 26 26.96 -35.25 -27.53
C GLY A 26 28.02 -35.85 -28.46
N ARG A 27 28.83 -36.77 -27.89
CA ARG A 27 29.52 -37.86 -28.57
C ARG A 27 30.06 -38.87 -27.54
N ASP A 28 29.55 -40.08 -27.68
CA ASP A 28 30.10 -41.44 -27.50
C ASP A 28 31.35 -41.75 -26.65
N LEU A 29 31.20 -42.88 -25.94
CA LEU A 29 32.10 -43.68 -25.08
C LEU A 29 33.32 -44.28 -25.85
N PRO A 30 34.39 -44.82 -25.18
CA PRO A 30 34.39 -46.11 -24.42
C PRO A 30 35.13 -45.97 -23.06
N GLY A 31 34.92 -46.74 -21.99
CA GLY A 31 34.76 -48.19 -21.86
C GLY A 31 36.10 -48.83 -21.50
N ASP A 32 36.40 -49.04 -20.20
CA ASP A 32 37.19 -50.19 -19.74
C ASP A 32 37.14 -50.44 -18.22
N HIS A 33 37.36 -51.71 -17.87
CA HIS A 33 37.19 -52.39 -16.59
C HIS A 33 38.28 -52.11 -15.53
N GLY A 34 37.97 -52.37 -14.25
CA GLY A 34 39.00 -52.62 -13.23
C GLY A 34 38.54 -52.52 -11.77
N ALA A 35 38.56 -53.64 -11.06
CA ALA A 35 38.15 -53.79 -9.67
C ALA A 35 39.30 -53.59 -8.65
N LEU A 36 38.89 -53.45 -7.37
CA LEU A 36 39.60 -53.66 -6.10
C LEU A 36 40.45 -52.51 -5.51
N GLY A 37 40.21 -52.24 -4.23
CA GLY A 37 41.19 -51.59 -3.33
C GLY A 37 40.58 -50.85 -2.14
N ASP A 38 40.46 -51.54 -1.00
CA ASP A 38 40.27 -50.95 0.33
C ASP A 38 41.32 -49.87 0.63
N GLY A 39 40.90 -48.81 1.36
CA GLY A 39 41.78 -47.74 1.79
C GLY A 39 41.06 -46.67 2.60
N ASP A 40 40.78 -46.99 3.86
CA ASP A 40 40.48 -46.02 4.92
C ASP A 40 41.61 -44.98 5.03
N HIS A 41 41.29 -43.69 4.93
CA HIS A 41 41.78 -42.63 5.82
C HIS A 41 41.16 -41.26 5.49
N GLY A 42 40.30 -40.81 6.41
CA GLY A 42 40.32 -39.46 6.96
C GLY A 42 39.85 -38.29 6.09
N ARG A 43 38.61 -37.83 6.31
CA ARG A 43 38.25 -36.40 6.44
C ARG A 43 36.84 -36.26 7.02
N ARG A 44 36.74 -35.50 8.12
CA ARG A 44 35.50 -35.11 8.80
C ARG A 44 34.56 -34.35 7.86
N PRO A 45 33.25 -34.65 7.81
CA PRO A 45 32.27 -33.70 7.32
C PRO A 45 31.74 -32.83 8.46
N LEU A 46 31.59 -31.53 8.14
CA LEU A 46 30.85 -30.54 8.91
C LEU A 46 29.41 -31.03 9.12
N ARG A 47 28.96 -31.03 10.38
CA ARG A 47 27.57 -31.28 10.76
C ARG A 47 26.68 -30.18 10.19
N ALA A 48 25.75 -30.56 9.33
CA ALA A 48 24.52 -29.81 9.10
C ALA A 48 23.70 -29.81 10.40
N ALA A 49 23.34 -28.64 10.90
CA ALA A 49 22.37 -28.50 11.98
C ALA A 49 20.97 -28.46 11.36
N ALA A 50 20.22 -29.54 11.56
CA ALA A 50 18.78 -29.56 11.44
C ALA A 50 18.15 -29.02 12.74
N ALA A 51 17.06 -28.26 12.62
CA ALA A 51 15.79 -28.52 13.32
C ALA A 51 14.83 -27.31 13.17
N VAL A 52 13.81 -27.46 12.33
CA VAL A 52 12.56 -26.71 12.43
C VAL A 52 11.59 -27.59 13.25
N PRO A 53 10.95 -27.12 14.33
CA PRO A 53 10.07 -27.96 15.12
C PRO A 53 8.72 -28.15 14.42
N HIS A 54 8.31 -29.41 14.28
CA HIS A 54 6.97 -29.84 13.87
C HIS A 54 5.91 -29.37 14.88
N LEU A 55 4.93 -28.60 14.43
CA LEU A 55 3.66 -28.38 15.13
C LEU A 55 2.70 -29.51 14.80
N ALA A 56 2.33 -30.30 15.81
CA ALA A 56 1.36 -31.37 15.71
C ALA A 56 -0.06 -30.82 15.51
N ALA A 57 -0.73 -31.30 14.47
CA ALA A 57 -2.12 -31.00 14.17
C ALA A 57 -3.06 -31.57 15.26
N ALA A 58 -3.88 -30.69 15.85
CA ALA A 58 -4.98 -31.08 16.71
C ALA A 58 -6.16 -31.58 15.85
N ARG A 59 -6.61 -32.82 16.09
CA ARG A 59 -7.83 -33.38 15.49
C ARG A 59 -9.08 -32.86 16.21
N PRO A 60 -10.20 -32.60 15.51
CA PRO A 60 -11.45 -32.23 16.14
C PRO A 60 -12.11 -33.46 16.78
N ARG A 61 -12.63 -33.31 18.00
CA ARG A 61 -13.49 -34.32 18.67
C ARG A 61 -14.95 -34.04 18.34
N THR A 62 -15.61 -35.06 17.79
CA THR A 62 -17.05 -35.18 17.59
C THR A 62 -17.80 -35.25 18.92
N ALA A 63 -18.91 -34.52 19.04
CA ALA A 63 -19.84 -34.61 20.16
C ALA A 63 -20.92 -35.65 19.88
N LEU A 64 -21.09 -36.64 20.76
CA LEU A 64 -22.33 -37.39 20.95
C LEU A 64 -22.44 -37.88 22.41
N GLY A 65 -23.46 -37.40 23.10
CA GLY A 65 -24.39 -38.19 23.94
C GLY A 65 -23.96 -38.74 25.30
N GLY A 66 -24.70 -38.34 26.35
CA GLY A 66 -25.30 -39.30 27.28
C GLY A 66 -24.79 -39.34 28.72
N ASP A 67 -25.55 -38.68 29.61
CA ASP A 67 -25.98 -39.08 30.96
C ASP A 67 -25.08 -39.93 31.88
N GLY A 68 -24.85 -39.43 33.10
CA GLY A 68 -24.36 -40.26 34.21
C GLY A 68 -24.09 -39.48 35.51
N LYS A 69 -24.91 -39.76 36.53
CA LYS A 69 -25.03 -39.14 37.86
C LYS A 69 -23.82 -39.25 38.82
N ASP A 70 -23.81 -38.29 39.76
CA ASP A 70 -23.50 -38.35 41.20
C ASP A 70 -22.10 -38.70 41.77
N GLN A 71 -21.49 -37.66 42.36
CA GLN A 71 -20.95 -37.55 43.75
C GLN A 71 -19.56 -38.13 44.16
N PRO A 72 -18.94 -37.59 45.25
CA PRO A 72 -17.54 -37.12 45.23
C PRO A 72 -16.58 -37.90 46.15
N ALA A 73 -15.27 -37.67 45.98
CA ALA A 73 -14.26 -37.97 46.99
C ALA A 73 -13.14 -36.92 46.99
N GLY A 74 -12.73 -36.51 48.19
CA GLY A 74 -11.87 -35.36 48.44
C GLY A 74 -10.39 -35.66 48.69
N GLY A 75 -9.70 -34.60 49.12
CA GLY A 75 -8.27 -34.53 49.46
C GLY A 75 -7.47 -33.93 48.30
N ASP A 76 -6.71 -32.84 48.42
CA ASP A 76 -5.91 -32.42 49.57
C ASP A 76 -5.59 -30.91 49.53
N ARG A 77 -5.49 -30.32 50.73
CA ARG A 77 -5.28 -28.89 50.99
C ARG A 77 -3.79 -28.56 50.90
N ALA A 78 -3.28 -28.37 49.69
CA ALA A 78 -1.94 -27.81 49.49
C ALA A 78 -1.80 -26.91 48.26
N THR A 79 -2.84 -26.15 47.88
CA THR A 79 -2.72 -25.17 46.76
C THR A 79 -3.59 -23.92 46.89
N ARG A 80 -4.07 -23.61 48.10
CA ARG A 80 -4.78 -22.34 48.39
C ARG A 80 -3.85 -21.34 49.09
N ARG A 81 -2.84 -20.85 48.38
CA ARG A 81 -2.13 -19.60 48.73
C ARG A 81 -1.40 -18.90 47.56
N ARG A 82 -1.75 -19.21 46.31
CA ARG A 82 -1.24 -18.52 45.10
C ARG A 82 -2.34 -18.13 44.10
N LEU A 83 -3.54 -17.83 44.59
CA LEU A 83 -4.68 -17.39 43.76
C LEU A 83 -5.44 -16.19 44.36
N LEU A 84 -4.73 -15.26 45.01
CA LEU A 84 -5.31 -14.00 45.51
C LEU A 84 -4.38 -12.79 45.30
N ARG A 85 -3.78 -12.68 44.10
CA ARG A 85 -3.05 -11.48 43.63
C ARG A 85 -3.31 -11.19 42.14
N ARG A 86 -4.55 -11.35 41.70
CA ARG A 86 -4.92 -11.01 40.31
C ARG A 86 -6.34 -10.47 40.12
N ASP A 87 -6.90 -9.86 41.17
CA ASP A 87 -8.22 -9.19 41.14
C ASP A 87 -8.15 -7.72 41.55
N ARG A 88 -7.02 -7.03 41.31
CA ARG A 88 -6.95 -5.56 41.45
C ARG A 88 -6.68 -4.80 40.16
N ASP A 89 -6.43 -5.50 39.06
CA ASP A 89 -6.15 -4.85 37.76
C ASP A 89 -7.38 -4.81 36.83
N CYS A 90 -8.42 -5.61 37.08
CA CYS A 90 -9.67 -5.59 36.30
C CYS A 90 -10.67 -4.50 36.76
N GLU A 91 -10.52 -3.94 37.96
CA GLU A 91 -11.38 -2.83 38.42
C GLU A 91 -10.84 -1.44 37.99
N LEU A 92 -9.55 -1.33 37.64
CA LEU A 92 -8.94 -0.08 37.17
C LEU A 92 -9.25 0.19 35.69
N ALA A 93 -9.27 -0.86 34.86
CA ALA A 93 -9.67 -0.76 33.45
C ALA A 93 -11.17 -0.42 33.27
N ALA A 94 -12.04 -0.91 34.17
CA ALA A 94 -13.47 -0.62 34.13
C ALA A 94 -13.83 0.79 34.65
N ARG A 95 -12.93 1.46 35.38
CA ARG A 95 -13.10 2.85 35.85
C ARG A 95 -12.59 3.89 34.85
N LEU A 96 -11.66 3.53 33.97
CA LEU A 96 -11.16 4.39 32.89
C LEU A 96 -12.12 4.45 31.67
N ALA A 97 -13.02 3.48 31.52
CA ALA A 97 -14.01 3.46 30.44
C ALA A 97 -15.31 4.23 30.75
N ARG A 98 -15.43 4.91 31.91
CA ARG A 98 -16.64 5.65 32.33
C ARG A 98 -16.39 7.06 32.87
N GLY A 99 -15.24 7.66 32.59
CA GLY A 99 -14.91 9.03 32.98
C GLY A 99 -14.56 9.88 31.78
N GLY A 100 -15.36 10.90 31.50
CA GLY A 100 -15.13 11.87 30.42
C GLY A 100 -13.83 12.65 30.57
N ALA A 101 -13.33 13.14 29.44
CA ALA A 101 -12.12 13.91 29.30
C ALA A 101 -12.13 15.20 30.15
N ALA A 102 -11.27 15.25 31.16
CA ALA A 102 -10.61 16.44 31.69
C ALA A 102 -9.56 15.99 32.73
N GLU A 103 -8.43 16.70 32.77
CA GLU A 103 -7.28 16.52 33.68
C GLU A 103 -6.37 15.31 33.44
N LEU A 104 -5.33 15.51 32.62
CA LEU A 104 -3.98 15.01 32.88
C LEU A 104 -2.96 15.88 32.09
N VAL A 105 -2.91 17.16 32.46
CA VAL A 105 -1.78 18.04 32.15
C VAL A 105 -1.07 18.32 33.48
N GLY A 106 0.10 17.72 33.69
CA GLY A 106 1.04 18.19 34.71
C GLY A 106 1.79 17.11 35.47
N ALA A 107 3.12 17.24 35.42
CA ALA A 107 4.12 16.67 36.33
C ALA A 107 4.49 15.19 36.16
N GLY A 108 5.67 14.94 35.55
CA GLY A 108 6.33 13.65 35.73
C GLY A 108 7.45 13.24 34.79
N ALA A 109 8.23 14.14 34.17
CA ALA A 109 9.46 13.71 33.47
C ALA A 109 10.47 14.86 33.27
N ALA A 110 11.00 15.40 34.35
CA ALA A 110 12.18 16.26 34.29
C ALA A 110 12.99 16.09 35.56
N ARG A 111 13.82 15.04 35.62
CA ARG A 111 14.99 14.92 36.51
C ARG A 111 15.77 13.66 36.16
N GLY A 112 17.03 13.84 35.79
CA GLY A 112 18.00 12.77 35.65
C GLY A 112 18.48 12.58 34.22
N LEU A 113 19.42 13.42 33.79
CA LEU A 113 20.54 13.12 32.89
C LEU A 113 21.28 14.42 32.59
N ALA A 114 22.01 14.90 33.59
CA ALA A 114 23.02 15.93 33.42
C ALA A 114 24.22 15.53 34.26
N ASP A 115 25.04 14.62 33.75
CA ASP A 115 26.50 14.70 33.88
C ASP A 115 27.15 13.58 33.07
N ARG A 116 27.75 13.89 31.91
CA ARG A 116 28.96 13.27 31.33
C ARG A 116 29.41 14.14 30.17
N GLY A 117 30.41 14.98 30.42
CA GLY A 117 31.02 15.85 29.43
C GLY A 117 31.69 15.07 28.30
N LEU A 118 31.29 15.36 27.06
CA LEU A 118 32.14 15.22 25.88
C LEU A 118 32.22 16.57 25.16
N ARG A 119 33.41 17.15 25.13
CA ARG A 119 33.72 18.39 24.39
C ARG A 119 33.80 18.06 22.89
N VAL A 120 32.88 18.60 22.09
CA VAL A 120 33.00 18.61 20.62
C VAL A 120 33.44 20.01 20.16
N ARG A 121 34.59 20.06 19.47
CA ARG A 121 35.16 21.27 18.85
C ARG A 121 34.24 21.78 17.71
N ARG A 122 33.88 23.07 17.75
CA ARG A 122 33.18 23.78 16.65
C ARG A 122 34.11 23.99 15.45
N PRO A 123 33.69 23.71 14.20
CA PRO A 123 34.36 24.24 13.03
C PRO A 123 33.99 25.70 12.77
N ARG A 124 34.96 26.45 12.22
CA ARG A 124 34.91 27.88 11.92
C ARG A 124 33.90 28.20 10.82
N ARG A 125 33.22 29.34 10.98
CA ARG A 125 32.38 30.00 9.96
C ARG A 125 33.21 30.39 8.73
N THR A 126 32.78 29.97 7.54
CA THR A 126 33.17 30.57 6.27
C THR A 126 32.01 31.41 5.72
N ARG A 127 32.32 32.64 5.31
CA ARG A 127 31.38 33.60 4.69
C ARG A 127 30.94 33.13 3.29
N PRO A 128 29.74 33.51 2.80
CA PRO A 128 29.30 33.19 1.46
C PRO A 128 29.96 34.12 0.43
N VAL A 129 30.40 33.55 -0.70
CA VAL A 129 30.77 34.27 -1.92
C VAL A 129 29.56 34.30 -2.84
N GLY A 130 29.23 35.49 -3.36
CA GLY A 130 28.06 35.75 -4.18
C GLY A 130 28.21 35.38 -5.67
N GLY A 131 27.08 35.42 -6.37
CA GLY A 131 26.87 35.06 -7.77
C GLY A 131 26.01 33.78 -7.84
N GLU A 132 24.83 33.71 -8.46
CA GLU A 132 24.34 34.41 -9.63
C GLU A 132 22.81 34.55 -9.56
N ARG A 133 22.32 35.78 -9.71
CA ARG A 133 20.98 36.07 -10.21
C ARG A 133 21.06 36.08 -11.73
N LYS A 134 20.37 35.18 -12.44
CA LYS A 134 19.76 35.34 -13.78
C LYS A 134 19.44 33.97 -14.41
N ALA A 135 18.30 33.38 -14.05
CA ALA A 135 17.67 32.32 -14.85
C ALA A 135 16.17 32.13 -14.53
N ALA A 136 15.44 33.20 -14.17
CA ALA A 136 14.02 33.12 -13.80
C ALA A 136 13.15 34.20 -14.48
N ALA A 137 13.48 34.55 -15.72
CA ALA A 137 12.70 35.49 -16.51
C ALA A 137 12.76 35.10 -17.99
N ARG A 138 12.06 34.03 -18.38
CA ARG A 138 11.75 33.69 -19.80
C ARG A 138 10.64 32.65 -20.00
N LEU A 139 9.76 32.45 -19.02
CA LEU A 139 8.64 31.49 -19.08
C LEU A 139 7.30 32.15 -18.71
N GLN A 140 7.04 33.36 -19.24
CA GLN A 140 5.79 34.10 -19.00
C GLN A 140 5.20 34.77 -20.26
N GLN A 141 5.54 34.28 -21.46
CA GLN A 141 4.93 34.75 -22.71
C GLN A 141 4.68 33.57 -23.66
N ALA A 142 3.76 32.66 -23.27
CA ALA A 142 3.20 31.66 -24.19
C ALA A 142 1.78 31.18 -23.81
N CYS A 143 1.07 31.87 -22.90
CA CYS A 143 -0.31 31.51 -22.54
C CYS A 143 -1.22 32.74 -22.67
N ALA A 144 -1.32 33.29 -23.87
CA ALA A 144 -2.36 34.25 -24.23
C ALA A 144 -2.56 34.20 -25.75
N GLY A 145 -3.55 33.43 -26.19
CA GLY A 145 -4.03 33.46 -27.57
C GLY A 145 -4.46 32.10 -28.09
N GLY A 146 -5.77 31.89 -28.22
CA GLY A 146 -6.29 30.86 -29.13
C GLY A 146 -7.51 30.04 -28.69
N GLU A 147 -8.55 30.63 -28.12
CA GLU A 147 -9.86 29.96 -28.08
C GLU A 147 -10.72 30.42 -29.27
N ARG A 148 -10.94 29.54 -30.25
CA ARG A 148 -12.16 29.54 -31.07
C ARG A 148 -12.61 28.13 -31.46
N ALA A 149 -13.86 27.87 -31.07
CA ALA A 149 -14.90 27.09 -31.74
C ALA A 149 -14.83 25.55 -31.71
N ARG A 150 -15.80 24.96 -30.98
CA ARG A 150 -16.93 24.22 -31.58
C ARG A 150 -18.09 24.15 -30.59
N ARG A 151 -19.21 24.80 -30.96
CA ARG A 151 -20.53 24.69 -30.32
C ARG A 151 -21.16 23.34 -30.68
N ARG A 152 -21.81 22.70 -29.72
CA ARG A 152 -23.07 21.99 -29.95
C ARG A 152 -24.11 22.42 -28.93
N ASP A 153 -25.30 22.50 -29.46
CA ASP A 153 -26.49 23.22 -29.03
C ASP A 153 -27.31 22.41 -28.03
N ARG A 154 -27.94 23.07 -27.06
CA ARG A 154 -29.21 22.67 -26.42
C ARG A 154 -29.66 23.79 -25.49
N GLY A 155 -30.65 24.53 -25.94
CA GLY A 155 -31.16 25.72 -25.28
C GLY A 155 -32.02 25.44 -24.06
N HIS A 156 -31.94 26.34 -23.09
CA HIS A 156 -33.10 26.71 -22.29
C HIS A 156 -33.09 28.21 -21.94
N ARG A 157 -34.24 28.81 -22.24
CA ARG A 157 -34.74 30.18 -22.09
C ARG A 157 -34.10 31.06 -20.99
N GLN A 158 -33.65 32.24 -21.42
CA GLN A 158 -33.45 33.41 -20.57
C GLN A 158 -34.79 34.09 -20.22
N ARG A 159 -34.92 34.54 -18.97
CA ARG A 159 -35.64 35.76 -18.59
C ARG A 159 -34.67 36.64 -17.81
N GLY A 160 -34.68 37.95 -18.12
CA GLY A 160 -33.66 38.91 -17.73
C GLY A 160 -34.06 39.85 -16.60
N GLY A 161 -33.15 40.81 -16.35
CA GLY A 161 -33.26 41.92 -15.39
C GLY A 161 -32.62 41.56 -14.05
N ALA A 162 -31.75 42.35 -13.42
CA ALA A 162 -31.27 43.69 -13.69
C ALA A 162 -29.89 43.86 -13.02
N ARG A 163 -29.09 44.80 -13.53
CA ARG A 163 -27.86 45.26 -12.90
C ARG A 163 -28.23 46.07 -11.66
N ASP A 164 -27.66 45.73 -10.51
CA ASP A 164 -27.59 46.64 -9.38
C ASP A 164 -26.12 46.86 -8.98
N ARG A 165 -25.74 48.13 -8.94
CA ARG A 165 -24.46 48.62 -8.41
C ARG A 165 -24.76 49.16 -7.03
N GLY A 166 -24.59 48.33 -5.99
CA GLY A 166 -24.73 48.73 -4.59
C GLY A 166 -23.43 48.48 -3.83
N GLY A 167 -22.87 49.53 -3.23
CA GLY A 167 -21.63 49.53 -2.49
C GLY A 167 -21.63 48.70 -1.20
N ALA A 168 -20.42 48.54 -0.66
CA ALA A 168 -20.11 47.84 0.57
C ALA A 168 -21.00 48.23 1.75
N ARG A 169 -21.61 47.21 2.37
CA ARG A 169 -21.87 47.16 3.81
C ARG A 169 -21.52 45.77 4.32
N ALA A 170 -20.35 45.69 4.97
CA ALA A 170 -20.07 44.65 5.94
C ALA A 170 -21.07 44.81 7.10
N CYS A 171 -21.76 43.73 7.43
CA CYS A 171 -22.47 43.40 8.67
C CYS A 171 -23.52 42.31 8.36
N GLY A 172 -23.04 41.15 7.92
CA GLY A 172 -23.74 39.89 8.15
C GLY A 172 -22.90 39.16 9.18
N GLY A 173 -23.46 38.87 10.35
CA GLY A 173 -22.76 38.08 11.36
C GLY A 173 -22.31 36.78 10.71
N LEU A 174 -20.99 36.62 10.56
CA LEU A 174 -20.41 35.35 10.16
C LEU A 174 -20.78 34.39 11.28
N VAL A 175 -21.60 33.39 10.98
CA VAL A 175 -21.77 32.27 11.90
C VAL A 175 -20.35 31.72 12.12
N PRO A 176 -19.85 31.66 13.37
CA PRO A 176 -18.53 31.12 13.64
C PRO A 176 -18.42 29.72 13.06
N ALA A 177 -17.25 29.37 12.54
CA ALA A 177 -17.00 27.99 12.13
C ALA A 177 -16.98 27.07 13.36
N GLU A 178 -17.27 25.78 13.19
CA GLU A 178 -17.24 24.82 14.30
C GLU A 178 -15.82 24.67 14.86
N LEU A 179 -14.82 24.61 13.98
CA LEU A 179 -13.41 24.48 14.32
C LEU A 179 -12.56 25.51 13.59
N LEU A 180 -11.61 26.12 14.31
CA LEU A 180 -10.63 27.05 13.78
C LEU A 180 -9.21 26.57 14.12
N LEU A 181 -8.41 26.25 13.09
CA LEU A 181 -6.97 26.05 13.21
C LEU A 181 -6.29 27.41 13.04
N ARG A 182 -5.81 28.00 14.13
CA ARG A 182 -5.34 29.39 14.15
C ARG A 182 -3.85 29.52 13.90
N ASN A 183 -3.44 30.46 13.04
CA ASN A 183 -2.06 30.89 12.82
C ASN A 183 -1.08 29.76 12.44
N GLY A 184 -1.57 28.75 11.71
CA GLY A 184 -0.75 27.64 11.20
C GLY A 184 0.16 28.07 10.06
N LEU A 185 1.25 27.34 9.84
CA LEU A 185 1.95 27.37 8.54
C LEU A 185 1.17 26.45 7.58
N VAL A 186 0.20 27.03 6.87
CA VAL A 186 -0.77 26.30 6.05
C VAL A 186 -0.23 26.05 4.65
N ASP A 187 -0.33 24.81 4.16
CA ASP A 187 -0.14 24.49 2.74
C ASP A 187 -1.32 25.03 1.93
N VAL A 188 -1.04 26.01 1.07
CA VAL A 188 -2.02 26.63 0.15
C VAL A 188 -1.90 26.08 -1.29
N GLY A 189 -1.26 24.91 -1.42
CA GLY A 189 -1.15 24.15 -2.64
C GLY A 189 0.12 24.44 -3.45
N ALA A 190 0.51 23.45 -4.26
CA ALA A 190 1.70 23.47 -5.11
C ALA A 190 3.00 23.77 -4.33
N GLY A 191 3.11 23.24 -3.11
CA GLY A 191 4.28 23.40 -2.24
C GLY A 191 4.47 24.81 -1.68
N ARG A 192 3.44 25.65 -1.72
CA ARG A 192 3.47 27.00 -1.15
C ARG A 192 2.86 26.99 0.24
N PHE A 193 3.54 27.62 1.17
CA PHE A 193 3.10 27.75 2.55
C PHE A 193 2.90 29.22 2.94
N SER A 194 1.82 29.51 3.66
CA SER A 194 1.54 30.84 4.23
C SER A 194 1.04 30.72 5.66
N ARG A 195 1.33 31.73 6.49
CA ARG A 195 0.67 31.85 7.80
C ARG A 195 -0.79 32.26 7.58
N ALA A 196 -1.72 31.48 8.11
CA ALA A 196 -3.15 31.72 7.99
C ALA A 196 -3.92 30.93 9.07
N ASP A 197 -5.19 31.28 9.23
CA ASP A 197 -6.19 30.47 9.92
C ASP A 197 -6.90 29.54 8.92
N VAL A 198 -7.38 28.39 9.38
CA VAL A 198 -8.25 27.47 8.63
C VAL A 198 -9.54 27.25 9.41
N ALA A 199 -10.67 27.64 8.82
CA ALA A 199 -11.99 27.48 9.41
C ALA A 199 -12.71 26.26 8.81
N VAL A 200 -13.33 25.44 9.66
CA VAL A 200 -14.00 24.18 9.30
C VAL A 200 -15.40 24.15 9.89
N SER A 201 -16.40 23.79 9.09
CA SER A 201 -17.78 23.53 9.54
C SER A 201 -18.41 22.44 8.67
N GLY A 202 -19.21 21.56 9.29
CA GLY A 202 -19.83 20.42 8.61
C GLY A 202 -18.82 19.50 7.92
N GLY A 203 -17.63 19.34 8.51
CA GLY A 203 -16.53 18.54 7.96
C GLY A 203 -15.88 19.12 6.70
N ARG A 204 -16.15 20.38 6.34
CA ARG A 204 -15.60 21.07 5.15
C ARG A 204 -14.79 22.29 5.55
N ILE A 205 -13.72 22.56 4.81
CA ILE A 205 -12.98 23.81 4.91
C ILE A 205 -13.87 24.93 4.33
N VAL A 206 -14.24 25.90 5.16
CA VAL A 206 -15.10 27.03 4.79
C VAL A 206 -14.33 28.33 4.59
N GLY A 207 -13.08 28.39 5.04
CA GLY A 207 -12.21 29.55 4.83
C GLY A 207 -10.75 29.27 5.15
N VAL A 208 -9.85 29.95 4.45
CA VAL A 208 -8.41 30.00 4.72
C VAL A 208 -7.97 31.46 4.59
N GLY A 209 -7.38 32.02 5.64
CA GLY A 209 -6.99 33.43 5.67
C GLY A 209 -6.86 33.98 7.08
N ASP A 210 -6.74 35.30 7.22
CA ASP A 210 -6.59 35.96 8.51
C ASP A 210 -7.95 36.39 9.09
N GLY A 211 -8.05 36.43 10.41
CA GLY A 211 -9.19 37.02 11.11
C GLY A 211 -10.46 36.18 11.02
N LEU A 212 -10.31 34.86 10.86
CA LEU A 212 -11.42 33.91 10.88
C LEU A 212 -11.82 33.62 12.34
N GLU A 213 -13.09 33.28 12.53
CA GLU A 213 -13.68 32.96 13.84
C GLU A 213 -14.20 31.52 13.85
N GLY A 214 -14.12 30.88 15.01
CA GLY A 214 -14.72 29.58 15.23
C GLY A 214 -14.91 29.27 16.71
N ASP A 215 -15.79 28.33 16.99
CA ASP A 215 -16.22 27.93 18.34
C ASP A 215 -15.10 27.19 19.07
N GLU A 216 -14.55 26.14 18.45
CA GLU A 216 -13.35 25.46 18.94
C GLU A 216 -12.11 26.05 18.26
N VAL A 217 -11.12 26.46 19.04
CA VAL A 217 -9.88 27.05 18.52
C VAL A 217 -8.69 26.19 18.90
N VAL A 218 -7.94 25.74 17.89
CA VAL A 218 -6.65 25.05 18.05
C VAL A 218 -5.52 26.00 17.66
N ASP A 219 -4.61 26.29 18.59
CA ASP A 219 -3.42 27.12 18.30
C ASP A 219 -2.36 26.34 17.51
N CYS A 220 -2.20 26.72 16.25
CA CYS A 220 -1.23 26.13 15.32
C CYS A 220 0.00 27.03 15.09
N ALA A 221 0.26 28.05 15.91
CA ALA A 221 1.35 29.03 15.70
C ALA A 221 2.74 28.42 15.42
N ARG A 222 2.99 27.23 15.99
CA ARG A 222 4.25 26.45 15.87
C ARG A 222 4.09 25.15 15.07
N LEU A 223 2.99 24.98 14.34
CA LEU A 223 2.67 23.78 13.59
C LEU A 223 2.54 24.10 12.09
N ALA A 224 2.83 23.10 11.26
CA ALA A 224 2.41 23.11 9.86
C ALA A 224 1.02 22.47 9.75
N VAL A 225 0.15 23.08 8.95
CA VAL A 225 -1.17 22.54 8.63
C VAL A 225 -1.13 22.08 7.18
N VAL A 226 -1.12 20.77 6.99
CA VAL A 226 -1.02 20.11 5.68
C VAL A 226 -2.24 19.22 5.47
N PRO A 227 -2.64 18.94 4.22
CA PRO A 227 -3.57 17.86 3.95
C PRO A 227 -3.08 16.55 4.58
N GLY A 228 -4.00 15.78 5.16
CA GLY A 228 -3.65 14.46 5.67
C GLY A 228 -3.13 13.57 4.54
N ALA A 229 -2.15 12.72 4.84
CA ALA A 229 -1.59 11.84 3.84
C ALA A 229 -2.64 10.84 3.33
N VAL A 230 -2.53 10.48 2.05
CA VAL A 230 -3.29 9.40 1.43
C VAL A 230 -2.34 8.23 1.30
N ASN A 231 -2.56 7.17 2.07
CA ASN A 231 -1.87 5.90 1.87
C ASN A 231 -2.53 5.17 0.70
N ALA A 232 -1.97 5.32 -0.49
CA ALA A 232 -2.63 4.92 -1.72
C ALA A 232 -2.58 3.41 -2.00
N HIS A 233 -1.97 2.63 -1.10
CA HIS A 233 -1.96 1.17 -1.16
C HIS A 233 -1.41 0.58 0.15
N CYS A 234 -2.18 -0.33 0.77
CA CYS A 234 -1.75 -1.18 1.89
C CYS A 234 -2.50 -2.53 1.88
N HIS A 235 -2.11 -3.44 2.78
CA HIS A 235 -2.82 -4.70 3.03
C HIS A 235 -3.16 -4.86 4.52
N SER A 236 -4.40 -4.58 4.91
CA SER A 236 -4.83 -4.71 6.31
C SER A 236 -4.80 -6.17 6.82
N ASN A 237 -4.95 -7.14 5.92
CA ASN A 237 -4.81 -8.56 6.24
C ASN A 237 -3.39 -8.95 6.68
N GLU A 238 -2.38 -8.19 6.27
CA GLU A 238 -0.98 -8.46 6.61
C GLU A 238 -0.55 -7.89 7.96
N ASN A 239 -1.40 -7.10 8.63
CA ASN A 239 -1.05 -6.43 9.89
C ASN A 239 -0.61 -7.41 11.00
N TRP A 240 -1.04 -8.68 10.94
CA TRP A 240 -0.60 -9.76 11.82
C TRP A 240 0.74 -10.38 11.49
N PHE A 241 1.19 -10.26 10.25
CA PHE A 241 2.43 -10.86 9.77
C PHE A 241 3.58 -9.85 9.76
N ARG A 242 3.48 -8.81 10.59
CA ARG A 242 4.49 -7.76 10.70
C ARG A 242 5.88 -8.35 10.96
N GLY A 243 6.83 -8.05 10.08
CA GLY A 243 8.20 -8.55 10.20
C GLY A 243 8.33 -10.07 10.12
N MET A 244 7.31 -10.75 9.60
CA MET A 244 7.41 -12.16 9.25
C MET A 244 7.99 -12.28 7.84
N TRP A 245 8.81 -13.33 7.64
CA TRP A 245 9.29 -13.74 6.31
C TRP A 245 10.25 -12.76 5.60
N ASP A 246 11.25 -12.25 6.33
CA ASP A 246 12.31 -11.42 5.76
C ASP A 246 13.24 -12.16 4.77
N ASN A 247 13.86 -11.38 3.87
CA ASN A 247 14.86 -11.84 2.89
C ASN A 247 14.32 -12.87 1.88
N LEU A 248 13.05 -12.73 1.50
CA LEU A 248 12.43 -13.51 0.44
C LEU A 248 11.99 -12.61 -0.73
N PRO A 249 12.15 -13.06 -1.98
CA PRO A 249 11.48 -12.42 -3.10
C PRO A 249 9.96 -12.67 -3.04
N LEU A 250 9.18 -11.81 -3.70
CA LEU A 250 7.71 -11.82 -3.65
C LEU A 250 7.11 -13.22 -3.85
N GLU A 251 7.44 -13.93 -4.93
CA GLU A 251 6.73 -15.17 -5.27
C GLU A 251 6.89 -16.25 -4.18
N PRO A 252 8.11 -16.54 -3.67
CA PRO A 252 8.27 -17.37 -2.48
C PRO A 252 7.67 -16.78 -1.21
N TRP A 253 7.76 -15.46 -0.99
CA TRP A 253 7.18 -14.81 0.19
C TRP A 253 5.66 -14.99 0.25
N MET A 254 4.98 -14.85 -0.89
CA MET A 254 3.53 -15.03 -0.98
C MET A 254 3.08 -16.42 -0.53
N LEU A 255 3.89 -17.46 -0.75
CA LEU A 255 3.56 -18.81 -0.29
C LEU A 255 3.37 -18.89 1.24
N PHE A 256 4.11 -18.08 1.99
CA PHE A 256 4.09 -18.08 3.45
C PHE A 256 3.14 -17.04 4.05
N SER A 257 3.03 -15.87 3.41
CA SER A 257 2.19 -14.76 3.91
C SER A 257 0.71 -14.92 3.59
N TYR A 258 0.39 -15.72 2.57
CA TYR A 258 -0.96 -15.98 2.09
C TYR A 258 -1.34 -17.47 2.32
N PRO A 259 -2.62 -17.86 2.16
CA PRO A 259 -3.12 -19.14 2.65
C PRO A 259 -2.62 -20.37 1.88
N VAL A 260 -1.67 -20.20 0.95
CA VAL A 260 -1.11 -21.30 0.16
C VAL A 260 -0.41 -22.32 1.06
N LEU A 261 0.37 -21.89 2.06
CA LEU A 261 1.09 -22.81 2.94
C LEU A 261 0.90 -22.62 4.46
N ALA A 262 0.42 -21.48 4.98
CA ALA A 262 0.60 -21.23 6.42
C ALA A 262 -0.41 -20.34 7.18
N ALA A 263 -1.29 -19.56 6.53
CA ALA A 263 -2.08 -18.58 7.25
C ALA A 263 -3.34 -19.19 7.91
N PRO A 264 -3.54 -19.06 9.24
CA PRO A 264 -4.71 -19.61 9.93
C PRO A 264 -5.99 -18.83 9.60
N ALA A 265 -7.13 -19.49 9.78
CA ALA A 265 -8.45 -18.86 9.79
C ALA A 265 -8.51 -17.72 10.80
N GLN A 266 -9.22 -16.65 10.45
CA GLN A 266 -9.46 -15.52 11.34
C GLN A 266 -10.95 -15.30 11.53
N SER A 267 -11.35 -15.09 12.78
CA SER A 267 -12.68 -14.65 13.14
C SER A 267 -12.92 -13.18 12.75
N PRO A 268 -14.19 -12.74 12.62
CA PRO A 268 -14.52 -11.34 12.38
C PRO A 268 -13.93 -10.38 13.43
N ASP A 269 -13.84 -10.80 14.70
CA ASP A 269 -13.22 -9.99 15.75
C ASP A 269 -11.71 -9.84 15.54
N GLU A 270 -11.02 -10.90 15.09
CA GLU A 270 -9.59 -10.82 14.75
C GLU A 270 -9.37 -9.94 13.51
N VAL A 271 -10.25 -10.00 12.51
CA VAL A 271 -10.20 -9.12 11.32
C VAL A 271 -10.47 -7.66 11.70
N TYR A 272 -11.42 -7.40 12.59
CA TYR A 272 -11.65 -6.06 13.11
C TYR A 272 -10.40 -5.52 13.82
N VAL A 273 -9.83 -6.28 14.76
CA VAL A 273 -8.67 -5.85 15.54
C VAL A 273 -7.42 -5.70 14.66
N ARG A 274 -7.16 -6.61 13.70
CA ARG A 274 -6.00 -6.49 12.80
C ARG A 274 -6.07 -5.21 11.98
N THR A 275 -7.26 -4.87 11.50
CA THR A 275 -7.50 -3.65 10.70
C THR A 275 -7.33 -2.41 11.56
N LEU A 276 -7.89 -2.41 12.79
CA LEU A 276 -7.73 -1.31 13.74
C LEU A 276 -6.26 -0.97 14.02
N ILE A 277 -5.42 -1.98 14.25
CA ILE A 277 -4.01 -1.75 14.62
C ILE A 277 -3.24 -1.06 13.50
N GLY A 278 -3.43 -1.50 12.25
CA GLY A 278 -2.84 -0.82 11.10
C GLY A 278 -3.35 0.61 10.95
N GLY A 279 -4.67 0.82 11.09
CA GLY A 279 -5.27 2.14 10.98
C GLY A 279 -4.87 3.13 12.09
N ILE A 280 -4.66 2.65 13.33
CA ILE A 280 -4.11 3.49 14.42
C ILE A 280 -2.70 3.96 14.05
N GLU A 281 -1.87 3.09 13.48
CA GLU A 281 -0.53 3.46 13.05
C GLU A 281 -0.54 4.48 11.90
N MET A 282 -1.45 4.31 10.93
CA MET A 282 -1.70 5.28 9.85
C MET A 282 -2.12 6.66 10.39
N LEU A 283 -3.07 6.72 11.33
CA LEU A 283 -3.51 7.98 11.94
C LEU A 283 -2.35 8.67 12.68
N ARG A 284 -1.54 7.89 13.42
CA ARG A 284 -0.37 8.42 14.13
C ARG A 284 0.73 8.91 13.20
N SER A 285 0.81 8.37 11.98
CA SER A 285 1.73 8.83 10.93
C SER A 285 1.11 9.92 10.03
N GLY A 286 -0.09 10.40 10.35
CA GLY A 286 -0.73 11.53 9.67
C GLY A 286 -1.50 11.17 8.40
N ALA A 287 -1.73 9.88 8.13
CA ALA A 287 -2.63 9.45 7.08
C ALA A 287 -4.10 9.64 7.52
N THR A 288 -4.93 10.10 6.58
CA THR A 288 -6.38 10.31 6.78
C THR A 288 -7.24 9.58 5.75
N CYS A 289 -6.58 8.98 4.76
CA CYS A 289 -7.20 8.17 3.72
C CYS A 289 -6.32 6.95 3.43
N VAL A 290 -6.93 5.81 3.15
CA VAL A 290 -6.25 4.58 2.79
C VAL A 290 -6.94 3.89 1.61
N VAL A 291 -6.15 3.31 0.71
CA VAL A 291 -6.60 2.28 -0.23
C VAL A 291 -6.12 0.94 0.33
N ASP A 292 -7.06 0.14 0.82
CA ASP A 292 -6.78 -1.16 1.41
C ASP A 292 -7.02 -2.24 0.36
N PHE A 293 -5.94 -2.79 -0.20
CA PHE A 293 -6.00 -3.98 -1.03
C PHE A 293 -6.23 -5.19 -0.11
N LEU A 294 -7.50 -5.44 0.18
CA LEU A 294 -7.91 -6.43 1.15
C LEU A 294 -7.88 -7.80 0.49
N TYR A 295 -7.03 -8.69 0.99
CA TYR A 295 -7.06 -10.11 0.64
C TYR A 295 -7.55 -10.93 1.83
N GLU A 296 -8.70 -11.60 1.69
CA GLU A 296 -9.19 -12.49 2.74
C GLU A 296 -8.65 -13.91 2.60
N LEU A 297 -7.86 -14.32 3.59
CA LEU A 297 -7.09 -15.56 3.62
C LEU A 297 -7.94 -16.83 3.51
N GLN A 298 -9.24 -16.77 3.77
CA GLN A 298 -10.15 -17.93 3.70
C GLN A 298 -11.27 -17.75 2.68
N GLY A 299 -11.10 -16.81 1.77
CA GLY A 299 -12.17 -16.34 0.90
C GLY A 299 -13.00 -15.26 1.56
N PHE A 300 -13.67 -14.49 0.73
CA PHE A 300 -14.47 -13.37 1.16
C PHE A 300 -15.82 -13.82 1.71
N THR A 301 -16.18 -13.27 2.87
CA THR A 301 -17.57 -13.29 3.36
C THR A 301 -18.00 -11.88 3.69
N GLU A 302 -19.31 -11.63 3.67
CA GLU A 302 -19.85 -10.33 4.06
C GLU A 302 -19.58 -10.01 5.54
N GLU A 303 -19.43 -11.02 6.40
CA GLU A 303 -19.14 -10.84 7.82
C GLU A 303 -17.69 -10.38 8.06
N LEU A 304 -16.72 -10.94 7.33
CA LEU A 304 -15.34 -10.47 7.39
C LEU A 304 -15.19 -9.06 6.82
N LEU A 305 -15.86 -8.77 5.71
CA LEU A 305 -15.86 -7.43 5.13
C LEU A 305 -16.53 -6.40 6.06
N ASP A 306 -17.64 -6.75 6.72
CA ASP A 306 -18.29 -5.89 7.72
C ASP A 306 -17.33 -5.55 8.87
N ALA A 307 -16.51 -6.52 9.31
CA ALA A 307 -15.50 -6.29 10.33
C ALA A 307 -14.43 -5.27 9.90
N VAL A 308 -13.95 -5.33 8.65
CA VAL A 308 -13.01 -4.35 8.09
C VAL A 308 -13.67 -2.96 8.00
N VAL A 309 -14.88 -2.89 7.45
CA VAL A 309 -15.65 -1.64 7.33
C VAL A 309 -15.89 -1.00 8.70
N ARG A 310 -16.29 -1.80 9.70
CA ARG A 310 -16.49 -1.34 11.08
C ARG A 310 -15.20 -0.77 11.67
N ALA A 311 -14.06 -1.44 11.45
CA ALA A 311 -12.77 -0.95 11.93
C ALA A 311 -12.43 0.43 11.34
N TYR A 312 -12.55 0.63 10.03
CA TYR A 312 -12.27 1.92 9.41
C TYR A 312 -13.24 3.02 9.85
N ARG A 313 -14.52 2.70 10.02
CA ARG A 313 -15.52 3.64 10.57
C ARG A 313 -15.19 4.06 11.99
N ASP A 314 -14.86 3.12 12.88
CA ASP A 314 -14.52 3.40 14.28
C ASP A 314 -13.24 4.24 14.41
N LEU A 315 -12.31 4.10 13.45
CA LEU A 315 -11.10 4.92 13.35
C LEU A 315 -11.37 6.33 12.82
N GLY A 316 -12.47 6.54 12.10
CA GLY A 316 -12.73 7.78 11.36
C GLY A 316 -11.81 7.98 10.15
N LEU A 317 -11.21 6.91 9.62
CA LEU A 317 -10.41 6.96 8.39
C LEU A 317 -11.30 6.91 7.16
N ARG A 318 -10.97 7.68 6.12
CA ARG A 318 -11.52 7.43 4.79
C ARG A 318 -10.85 6.19 4.21
N ALA A 319 -11.62 5.24 3.71
CA ALA A 319 -11.10 3.98 3.19
C ALA A 319 -11.74 3.65 1.83
N LEU A 320 -10.89 3.38 0.84
CA LEU A 320 -11.27 2.63 -0.35
C LEU A 320 -10.85 1.18 -0.12
N ILE A 321 -11.81 0.31 0.15
CA ILE A 321 -11.56 -1.12 0.38
C ILE A 321 -11.65 -1.82 -0.97
N ALA A 322 -10.49 -2.26 -1.45
CA ALA A 322 -10.29 -2.87 -2.76
C ALA A 322 -10.33 -4.39 -2.59
N LEU A 323 -11.36 -5.04 -3.13
CA LEU A 323 -11.62 -6.47 -2.97
C LEU A 323 -10.67 -7.27 -3.86
N ALA A 324 -9.66 -7.93 -3.27
CA ALA A 324 -8.70 -8.74 -4.00
C ALA A 324 -9.35 -9.95 -4.69
N ILE A 325 -9.44 -9.94 -6.02
CA ILE A 325 -10.06 -11.02 -6.79
C ILE A 325 -9.05 -11.68 -7.75
N ALA A 326 -9.20 -12.97 -7.95
CA ALA A 326 -8.42 -13.80 -8.86
C ALA A 326 -9.23 -15.04 -9.21
N ASP A 327 -8.96 -15.68 -10.34
CA ASP A 327 -9.71 -16.86 -10.81
C ASP A 327 -8.84 -17.91 -11.54
N ARG A 328 -7.51 -17.72 -11.53
CA ARG A 328 -6.54 -18.75 -11.94
C ARG A 328 -6.04 -19.56 -10.75
N ALA A 329 -5.74 -20.83 -10.98
CA ALA A 329 -5.10 -21.67 -9.97
C ALA A 329 -3.66 -21.20 -9.74
N TYR A 330 -3.18 -21.24 -8.48
CA TYR A 330 -1.91 -20.61 -8.11
C TYR A 330 -0.71 -21.05 -8.96
N HIS A 331 -0.63 -22.33 -9.35
CA HIS A 331 0.46 -22.85 -10.20
C HIS A 331 0.50 -22.22 -11.60
N GLU A 332 -0.62 -21.72 -12.13
CA GLU A 332 -0.69 -21.02 -13.42
C GLU A 332 -0.16 -19.58 -13.32
N THR A 333 -0.08 -19.03 -12.10
CA THR A 333 0.18 -17.61 -11.85
C THR A 333 1.66 -17.27 -11.78
N VAL A 334 2.50 -18.27 -11.55
CA VAL A 334 3.97 -18.14 -11.48
C VAL A 334 4.57 -18.82 -12.69
N VAL A 335 5.49 -18.15 -13.36
CA VAL A 335 6.20 -18.67 -14.53
C VAL A 335 7.21 -19.72 -14.09
N LEU A 336 6.75 -20.92 -13.76
CA LEU A 336 7.58 -22.08 -13.43
C LEU A 336 7.54 -23.12 -14.56
N ASP A 337 8.48 -24.05 -14.51
CA ASP A 337 8.39 -25.29 -15.28
C ASP A 337 7.60 -26.29 -14.44
N GLU A 338 6.39 -26.64 -14.87
CA GLU A 338 5.50 -27.55 -14.15
C GLU A 338 6.12 -28.93 -13.96
N ALA A 339 7.06 -29.34 -14.81
CA ALA A 339 7.79 -30.60 -14.62
C ALA A 339 8.65 -30.61 -13.35
N LEU A 340 8.92 -29.44 -12.77
CA LEU A 340 9.64 -29.29 -11.51
C LEU A 340 8.72 -29.26 -10.28
N VAL A 341 7.40 -29.32 -10.47
CA VAL A 341 6.39 -29.25 -9.41
C VAL A 341 5.76 -30.63 -9.23
N ASP A 342 5.56 -31.05 -7.98
CA ASP A 342 4.90 -32.31 -7.66
C ASP A 342 3.47 -32.35 -8.28
N PRO A 343 3.14 -33.34 -9.12
CA PRO A 343 1.80 -33.47 -9.70
C PRO A 343 0.66 -33.52 -8.66
N GLN A 344 0.94 -34.04 -7.45
CA GLN A 344 -0.05 -34.04 -6.36
C GLN A 344 -0.31 -32.62 -5.83
N LEU A 345 0.72 -31.77 -5.82
CA LEU A 345 0.58 -30.37 -5.46
C LEU A 345 -0.24 -29.62 -6.52
N ILE A 346 0.02 -29.86 -7.81
CA ILE A 346 -0.77 -29.25 -8.91
C ILE A 346 -2.25 -29.63 -8.78
N ALA A 347 -2.56 -30.92 -8.63
CA ALA A 347 -3.94 -31.38 -8.46
C ALA A 347 -4.64 -30.77 -7.23
N ARG A 348 -3.89 -30.49 -6.16
CA ARG A 348 -4.40 -29.76 -4.99
C ARG A 348 -4.72 -28.30 -5.33
N LEU A 349 -3.79 -27.59 -5.97
CA LEU A 349 -3.95 -26.18 -6.33
C LEU A 349 -5.10 -25.95 -7.32
N GLU A 350 -5.34 -26.91 -8.22
CA GLU A 350 -6.48 -26.92 -9.15
C GLU A 350 -7.82 -27.09 -8.43
N ARG A 351 -7.88 -27.98 -7.44
CA ARG A 351 -9.10 -28.18 -6.65
C ARG A 351 -9.40 -26.97 -5.77
N ASP A 352 -8.36 -26.35 -5.22
CA ASP A 352 -8.46 -25.23 -4.29
C ASP A 352 -8.40 -23.88 -5.04
N LYS A 353 -8.70 -23.88 -6.35
CA LYS A 353 -8.66 -22.68 -7.18
C LYS A 353 -9.69 -21.63 -6.73
N PRO A 354 -9.42 -20.34 -6.93
CA PRO A 354 -10.35 -19.28 -6.57
C PRO A 354 -11.68 -19.34 -7.35
N PRO A 355 -12.74 -18.65 -6.87
CA PRO A 355 -14.02 -18.51 -7.58
C PRO A 355 -13.86 -17.93 -8.99
N ALA A 356 -14.78 -18.28 -9.88
CA ALA A 356 -14.82 -17.74 -11.24
C ALA A 356 -15.44 -16.34 -11.28
N TRP A 357 -15.26 -15.63 -12.41
CA TRP A 357 -15.78 -14.26 -12.59
C TRP A 357 -17.26 -14.07 -12.18
N PRO A 358 -18.24 -14.91 -12.59
CA PRO A 358 -19.64 -14.68 -12.21
C PRO A 358 -19.88 -14.68 -10.69
N GLU A 359 -19.12 -15.46 -9.93
CA GLU A 359 -19.19 -15.50 -8.47
C GLU A 359 -18.59 -14.22 -7.88
N TRP A 360 -17.45 -13.76 -8.41
CA TRP A 360 -16.82 -12.50 -8.00
C TRP A 360 -17.66 -11.28 -8.33
N GLU A 361 -18.28 -11.24 -9.51
CA GLU A 361 -19.20 -10.18 -9.90
C GLU A 361 -20.38 -10.12 -8.93
N SER A 362 -20.99 -11.27 -8.65
CA SER A 362 -22.11 -11.39 -7.72
C SER A 362 -21.73 -10.92 -6.31
N PHE A 363 -20.55 -11.32 -5.80
CA PHE A 363 -20.05 -10.87 -4.51
C PHE A 363 -19.77 -9.37 -4.48
N THR A 364 -19.10 -8.84 -5.50
CA THR A 364 -18.75 -7.41 -5.60
C THR A 364 -20.00 -6.55 -5.61
N ARG A 365 -21.05 -6.94 -6.35
CA ARG A 365 -22.34 -6.24 -6.36
C ARG A 365 -22.97 -6.17 -4.97
N ARG A 366 -23.02 -7.29 -4.24
CA ARG A 366 -23.54 -7.33 -2.85
C ARG A 366 -22.71 -6.47 -1.91
N ALA A 367 -21.38 -6.52 -2.03
CA ALA A 367 -20.47 -5.72 -1.22
C ALA A 367 -20.67 -4.21 -1.47
N VAL A 368 -20.82 -3.79 -2.73
CA VAL A 368 -21.09 -2.41 -3.11
C VAL A 368 -22.45 -1.96 -2.57
N GLU A 369 -23.51 -2.73 -2.79
CA GLU A 369 -24.86 -2.42 -2.29
C GLU A 369 -24.86 -2.19 -0.77
N ARG A 370 -24.21 -3.08 -0.03
CA ARG A 370 -24.20 -3.06 1.43
C ARG A 370 -23.27 -2.02 2.04
N PHE A 371 -22.06 -1.84 1.49
CA PHE A 371 -20.98 -1.12 2.17
C PHE A 371 -20.47 0.14 1.45
N HIS A 372 -20.76 0.34 0.16
CA HIS A 372 -20.28 1.52 -0.57
C HIS A 372 -21.02 2.79 -0.14
N ARG A 373 -20.41 3.58 0.74
CA ARG A 373 -20.95 4.82 1.33
C ARG A 373 -19.88 5.93 1.27
N PRO A 374 -19.55 6.45 0.08
CA PRO A 374 -18.46 7.42 -0.09
C PRO A 374 -18.66 8.70 0.72
N ASP A 375 -19.90 9.14 0.92
CA ASP A 375 -20.23 10.31 1.76
C ASP A 375 -19.93 10.07 3.25
N GLU A 376 -19.89 8.81 3.70
CA GLU A 376 -19.48 8.40 5.05
C GLU A 376 -17.97 8.05 5.11
N GLY A 377 -17.24 8.21 4.00
CA GLY A 377 -15.82 7.91 3.90
C GLY A 377 -15.48 6.44 3.59
N ILE A 378 -16.46 5.59 3.29
CA ILE A 378 -16.22 4.17 2.96
C ILE A 378 -16.56 3.93 1.49
N SER A 379 -15.57 3.50 0.70
CA SER A 379 -15.73 3.11 -0.70
C SER A 379 -15.32 1.65 -0.89
N ILE A 380 -15.88 1.00 -1.91
CA ILE A 380 -15.64 -0.40 -2.25
C ILE A 380 -15.29 -0.41 -3.73
N CYS A 381 -14.26 -1.16 -4.12
CA CYS A 381 -13.97 -1.40 -5.54
C CYS A 381 -13.52 -2.84 -5.78
N PRO A 382 -13.69 -3.37 -7.00
CA PRO A 382 -13.04 -4.61 -7.40
C PRO A 382 -11.53 -4.38 -7.57
N ALA A 383 -10.73 -5.36 -7.18
CA ALA A 383 -9.29 -5.28 -7.24
C ALA A 383 -8.68 -6.58 -7.78
N PRO A 384 -8.60 -6.77 -9.11
CA PRO A 384 -7.93 -7.93 -9.67
C PRO A 384 -6.50 -8.01 -9.14
N SER A 385 -6.10 -9.17 -8.64
CA SER A 385 -4.81 -9.33 -7.97
C SER A 385 -3.63 -9.09 -8.88
N GLY A 386 -3.76 -9.33 -10.19
CA GLY A 386 -2.73 -9.03 -11.18
C GLY A 386 -3.05 -9.73 -12.50
N PRO A 387 -2.58 -9.22 -13.65
CA PRO A 387 -2.98 -9.75 -14.95
C PRO A 387 -2.68 -11.25 -15.13
N GLN A 388 -1.53 -11.70 -14.63
CA GLN A 388 -1.11 -13.11 -14.66
C GLN A 388 -1.88 -14.04 -13.70
N ARG A 389 -2.70 -13.48 -12.80
CA ARG A 389 -3.52 -14.21 -11.82
C ARG A 389 -5.00 -14.27 -12.19
N CYS A 390 -5.37 -13.59 -13.28
CA CYS A 390 -6.75 -13.41 -13.68
C CYS A 390 -6.96 -13.89 -15.12
N THR A 391 -8.13 -14.43 -15.41
CA THR A 391 -8.58 -14.66 -16.79
C THR A 391 -8.95 -13.33 -17.46
N ASP A 392 -8.96 -13.32 -18.80
CA ASP A 392 -9.42 -12.16 -19.55
C ASP A 392 -10.91 -11.86 -19.29
N GLU A 393 -11.71 -12.89 -18.98
CA GLU A 393 -13.11 -12.74 -18.58
C GLU A 393 -13.24 -11.96 -17.28
N LEU A 394 -12.47 -12.29 -16.24
CA LEU A 394 -12.46 -11.55 -14.97
C LEU A 394 -11.98 -10.12 -15.17
N LEU A 395 -10.90 -9.91 -15.94
CA LEU A 395 -10.34 -8.57 -16.18
C LEU A 395 -11.35 -7.69 -16.95
N ALA A 396 -11.82 -8.12 -18.11
CA ALA A 396 -12.78 -7.37 -18.91
C ALA A 396 -14.12 -7.18 -18.18
N GLY A 397 -14.58 -8.21 -17.46
CA GLY A 397 -15.77 -8.15 -16.62
C GLY A 397 -15.62 -7.13 -15.49
N THR A 398 -14.46 -7.05 -14.85
CA THR A 398 -14.16 -6.05 -13.82
C THR A 398 -14.22 -4.64 -14.38
N ALA A 399 -13.64 -4.41 -15.56
CA ALA A 399 -13.69 -3.11 -16.23
C ALA A 399 -15.14 -2.70 -16.56
N ALA A 400 -15.94 -3.63 -17.07
CA ALA A 400 -17.36 -3.40 -17.36
C ALA A 400 -18.18 -3.11 -16.09
N LEU A 401 -17.99 -3.90 -15.03
CA LEU A 401 -18.68 -3.71 -13.74
C LEU A 401 -18.33 -2.36 -13.12
N ALA A 402 -17.05 -1.98 -13.15
CA ALA A 402 -16.61 -0.70 -12.61
C ALA A 402 -17.18 0.48 -13.41
N ASP A 403 -17.32 0.34 -14.73
CA ASP A 403 -17.99 1.34 -15.56
C ASP A 403 -19.48 1.48 -15.22
N GLU A 404 -20.18 0.35 -15.10
CA GLU A 404 -21.61 0.29 -14.75
C GLU A 404 -21.90 0.95 -13.39
N LEU A 405 -21.07 0.64 -12.39
CA LEU A 405 -21.29 1.04 -10.99
C LEU A 405 -20.51 2.30 -10.58
N ASP A 406 -19.81 2.96 -11.51
CA ASP A 406 -18.93 4.11 -11.29
C ASP A 406 -17.88 3.87 -10.18
N LEU A 407 -17.18 2.74 -10.27
CA LEU A 407 -16.16 2.33 -9.30
C LEU A 407 -14.74 2.58 -9.83
N ALA A 408 -13.81 2.77 -8.88
CA ALA A 408 -12.38 2.66 -9.14
C ALA A 408 -11.96 1.20 -9.37
N ILE A 409 -10.73 0.98 -9.84
CA ILE A 409 -10.09 -0.33 -9.93
C ILE A 409 -8.64 -0.20 -9.40
N HIS A 410 -8.21 -1.15 -8.58
CA HIS A 410 -6.87 -1.22 -7.99
C HIS A 410 -6.26 -2.58 -8.36
N ILE A 411 -5.05 -2.62 -8.92
CA ILE A 411 -4.44 -3.86 -9.42
C ILE A 411 -2.91 -3.82 -9.28
N HIS A 412 -2.30 -4.94 -8.88
CA HIS A 412 -0.84 -5.08 -8.94
C HIS A 412 -0.38 -5.33 -10.37
N VAL A 413 0.54 -4.50 -10.87
CA VAL A 413 1.07 -4.63 -12.23
C VAL A 413 2.59 -4.45 -12.23
N LEU A 414 3.29 -5.45 -12.75
CA LEU A 414 4.74 -5.40 -12.98
C LEU A 414 5.56 -5.08 -11.73
N GLU A 415 5.22 -5.72 -10.62
CA GLU A 415 5.96 -5.60 -9.36
C GLU A 415 7.33 -6.27 -9.48
N THR A 416 7.39 -7.49 -9.98
CA THR A 416 8.65 -8.26 -10.07
C THR A 416 9.08 -8.51 -11.50
N ARG A 417 10.36 -8.90 -11.64
CA ARG A 417 10.90 -9.37 -12.92
C ARG A 417 10.15 -10.60 -13.45
N MET A 418 9.68 -11.48 -12.56
CA MET A 418 8.90 -12.65 -12.95
C MET A 418 7.57 -12.24 -13.59
N GLN A 419 6.89 -11.24 -13.04
CA GLN A 419 5.69 -10.67 -13.65
C GLN A 419 5.99 -9.97 -14.98
N ALA A 420 7.13 -9.29 -15.12
CA ALA A 420 7.53 -8.73 -16.41
C ALA A 420 7.72 -9.80 -17.50
N LEU A 421 8.22 -10.97 -17.13
CA LEU A 421 8.39 -12.11 -18.03
C LEU A 421 7.08 -12.85 -18.34
N SER A 422 6.09 -12.78 -17.44
CA SER A 422 4.81 -13.49 -17.64
C SER A 422 4.04 -12.92 -18.82
N GLY A 423 4.07 -11.61 -19.05
CA GLY A 423 3.40 -11.00 -20.20
C GLY A 423 3.85 -11.60 -21.54
N ALA A 424 5.16 -11.63 -21.78
CA ALA A 424 5.70 -12.20 -23.00
C ALA A 424 5.37 -13.70 -23.14
N ARG A 425 5.39 -14.47 -22.04
CA ARG A 425 5.10 -15.91 -22.07
C ARG A 425 3.62 -16.22 -22.27
N MET A 426 2.73 -15.45 -21.63
CA MET A 426 1.28 -15.71 -21.62
C MET A 426 0.57 -15.08 -22.82
N TYR A 427 1.00 -13.88 -23.25
CA TYR A 427 0.26 -13.04 -24.20
C TYR A 427 1.10 -12.57 -25.40
N GLY A 428 2.40 -12.89 -25.42
CA GLY A 428 3.33 -12.47 -26.47
C GLY A 428 3.64 -10.96 -26.50
N ARG A 429 3.25 -10.22 -25.45
CA ARG A 429 3.34 -8.76 -25.33
C ARG A 429 3.50 -8.35 -23.86
N THR A 430 3.66 -7.07 -23.52
CA THR A 430 3.74 -6.67 -22.10
C THR A 430 2.39 -6.83 -21.40
N LEU A 431 2.38 -6.91 -20.06
CA LEU A 431 1.11 -6.97 -19.31
C LEU A 431 0.26 -5.69 -19.51
N PRO A 432 0.83 -4.46 -19.51
CA PRO A 432 0.08 -3.25 -19.84
C PRO A 432 -0.50 -3.25 -21.26
N GLU A 433 0.24 -3.71 -22.28
CA GLU A 433 -0.28 -3.84 -23.64
C GLU A 433 -1.48 -4.79 -23.68
N HIS A 434 -1.38 -5.97 -23.04
CA HIS A 434 -2.49 -6.91 -22.93
C HIS A 434 -3.72 -6.30 -22.26
N LEU A 435 -3.53 -5.61 -21.13
CA LEU A 435 -4.62 -4.92 -20.44
C LEU A 435 -5.29 -3.86 -21.33
N ASP A 436 -4.53 -3.15 -22.17
CA ASP A 436 -5.10 -2.17 -23.11
C ASP A 436 -5.94 -2.84 -24.18
N ASP A 437 -5.44 -3.94 -24.76
CA ASP A 437 -6.12 -4.67 -25.85
C ASP A 437 -7.49 -5.22 -25.43
N ILE A 438 -7.63 -5.63 -24.16
CA ILE A 438 -8.90 -6.11 -23.61
C ILE A 438 -9.78 -4.97 -23.05
N GLY A 439 -9.36 -3.70 -23.21
CA GLY A 439 -10.13 -2.52 -22.79
C GLY A 439 -10.16 -2.28 -21.28
N PHE A 440 -9.18 -2.81 -20.53
CA PHE A 440 -9.12 -2.67 -19.07
C PHE A 440 -8.65 -1.27 -18.64
N LEU A 441 -7.71 -0.66 -19.38
CA LEU A 441 -7.05 0.58 -18.98
C LEU A 441 -7.96 1.80 -19.12
N SER A 442 -8.05 2.59 -18.05
CA SER A 442 -8.80 3.85 -18.04
C SER A 442 -8.42 4.71 -16.82
N PRO A 443 -8.90 5.96 -16.71
CA PRO A 443 -8.58 6.83 -15.57
C PRO A 443 -9.08 6.35 -14.20
N ARG A 444 -9.96 5.33 -14.16
CA ARG A 444 -10.43 4.71 -12.90
C ARG A 444 -9.43 3.69 -12.35
N VAL A 445 -8.41 3.31 -13.13
CA VAL A 445 -7.45 2.24 -12.80
C VAL A 445 -6.21 2.82 -12.12
N SER A 446 -5.77 2.14 -11.07
CA SER A 446 -4.49 2.37 -10.42
C SER A 446 -3.63 1.09 -10.44
N PHE A 447 -2.37 1.25 -10.85
CA PHE A 447 -1.36 0.22 -10.87
C PHE A 447 -0.52 0.30 -9.61
N GLU A 448 -0.55 -0.73 -8.80
CA GLU A 448 0.37 -0.87 -7.68
C GLU A 448 1.75 -1.29 -8.20
N HIS A 449 2.79 -0.68 -7.64
CA HIS A 449 4.21 -0.85 -7.96
C HIS A 449 4.67 -0.27 -9.30
N GLY A 450 4.28 -0.86 -10.44
CA GLY A 450 4.74 -0.46 -11.78
C GLY A 450 6.27 -0.46 -11.93
N ILE A 451 6.99 -1.38 -11.28
CA ILE A 451 8.46 -1.37 -11.22
C ILE A 451 9.08 -1.62 -12.59
N TRP A 452 8.54 -2.60 -13.31
CA TRP A 452 9.12 -3.11 -14.56
C TRP A 452 8.43 -2.56 -15.81
N LEU A 453 7.79 -1.39 -15.72
CA LEU A 453 7.22 -0.69 -16.88
C LEU A 453 8.34 -0.36 -17.88
N THR A 454 8.13 -0.74 -19.14
CA THR A 454 8.97 -0.32 -20.25
C THR A 454 8.65 1.14 -20.66
N PRO A 455 9.50 1.82 -21.44
CA PRO A 455 9.19 3.16 -21.93
C PRO A 455 7.86 3.25 -22.68
N SER A 456 7.50 2.24 -23.49
CA SER A 456 6.21 2.19 -24.17
C SER A 456 5.04 1.97 -23.21
N ASP A 457 5.24 1.17 -22.15
CA ASP A 457 4.21 1.01 -21.11
C ASP A 457 3.95 2.34 -20.38
N ILE A 458 4.99 3.14 -20.12
CA ILE A 458 4.85 4.47 -19.49
C ILE A 458 4.00 5.41 -20.36
N ASP A 459 4.26 5.44 -21.66
CA ASP A 459 3.48 6.24 -22.61
C ASP A 459 2.02 5.77 -22.65
N LEU A 460 1.79 4.45 -22.66
CA LEU A 460 0.46 3.84 -22.65
C LEU A 460 -0.33 4.17 -21.37
N VAL A 461 0.27 3.97 -20.20
CA VAL A 461 -0.30 4.32 -18.88
C VAL A 461 -0.65 5.80 -18.83
N ARG A 462 0.23 6.68 -19.35
CA ARG A 462 -0.04 8.11 -19.46
C ARG A 462 -1.21 8.43 -20.38
N GLU A 463 -1.29 7.80 -21.55
CA GLU A 463 -2.34 8.04 -22.54
C GLU A 463 -3.72 7.64 -21.99
N ARG A 464 -3.79 6.49 -21.28
CA ARG A 464 -5.02 5.97 -20.68
C ARG A 464 -5.40 6.62 -19.34
N GLY A 465 -4.52 7.48 -18.80
CA GLY A 465 -4.76 8.21 -17.56
C GLY A 465 -4.69 7.36 -16.30
N VAL A 466 -3.99 6.22 -16.36
CA VAL A 466 -3.79 5.31 -15.22
C VAL A 466 -2.90 5.98 -14.17
N THR A 467 -3.22 5.75 -12.89
CA THR A 467 -2.37 6.19 -11.77
C THR A 467 -1.39 5.09 -11.38
N VAL A 468 -0.10 5.41 -11.16
CA VAL A 468 0.88 4.46 -10.62
C VAL A 468 1.08 4.71 -9.12
N VAL A 469 0.99 3.67 -8.30
CA VAL A 469 1.20 3.74 -6.84
C VAL A 469 2.58 3.20 -6.50
N HIS A 470 3.46 4.07 -6.03
CA HIS A 470 4.83 3.72 -5.67
C HIS A 470 4.90 3.23 -4.22
N ASN A 471 5.41 2.01 -4.03
CA ASN A 471 5.58 1.34 -2.72
C ASN A 471 7.07 1.12 -2.37
N PRO A 472 7.88 2.18 -2.14
CA PRO A 472 9.34 2.08 -2.14
C PRO A 472 9.92 1.13 -1.10
N VAL A 473 9.33 1.06 0.10
CA VAL A 473 9.87 0.22 1.18
C VAL A 473 9.70 -1.25 0.79
N SER A 474 8.49 -1.66 0.40
CA SER A 474 8.20 -3.03 -0.01
C SER A 474 8.97 -3.46 -1.25
N ASN A 475 9.00 -2.59 -2.27
CA ASN A 475 9.76 -2.83 -3.48
C ASN A 475 11.24 -3.20 -3.19
N LEU A 476 11.84 -2.56 -2.19
CA LEU A 476 13.21 -2.85 -1.75
C LEU A 476 13.29 -4.07 -0.82
N LYS A 477 12.34 -4.23 0.12
CA LYS A 477 12.34 -5.35 1.08
C LYS A 477 12.18 -6.70 0.38
N LEU A 478 11.27 -6.79 -0.59
CA LEU A 478 11.02 -7.98 -1.39
C LEU A 478 12.03 -8.16 -2.54
N GLY A 479 12.98 -7.25 -2.70
CA GLY A 479 13.95 -7.30 -3.81
C GLY A 479 13.30 -7.19 -5.20
N SER A 480 12.09 -6.63 -5.29
CA SER A 480 11.29 -6.50 -6.50
C SER A 480 11.92 -5.52 -7.50
N GLY A 481 12.52 -4.43 -6.99
CA GLY A 481 13.29 -3.47 -7.79
C GLY A 481 13.02 -2.01 -7.40
N VAL A 482 13.32 -1.08 -8.31
CA VAL A 482 13.11 0.37 -8.12
C VAL A 482 12.18 0.86 -9.21
N CYS A 483 11.02 1.40 -8.82
CA CYS A 483 10.04 1.97 -9.74
C CYS A 483 10.63 3.19 -10.49
N PRO A 484 10.41 3.35 -11.81
CA PRO A 484 11.00 4.44 -12.59
C PRO A 484 10.26 5.78 -12.39
N VAL A 485 10.12 6.22 -11.14
CA VAL A 485 9.39 7.43 -10.74
C VAL A 485 9.86 8.69 -11.50
N PRO A 486 11.19 8.94 -11.71
CA PRO A 486 11.62 10.10 -12.49
C PRO A 486 11.16 10.07 -13.96
N ASP A 487 11.06 8.89 -14.57
CA ASP A 487 10.54 8.74 -15.94
C ASP A 487 9.02 8.96 -15.98
N LEU A 488 8.28 8.35 -15.04
CA LEU A 488 6.84 8.52 -14.89
C LEU A 488 6.44 10.00 -14.70
N LEU A 489 7.14 10.72 -13.80
CA LEU A 489 6.90 12.15 -13.58
C LEU A 489 7.21 12.99 -14.83
N ARG A 490 8.28 12.67 -15.56
CA ARG A 490 8.62 13.36 -16.82
C ARG A 490 7.59 13.13 -17.93
N ALA A 491 7.01 11.94 -17.99
CA ALA A 491 5.90 11.61 -18.89
C ALA A 491 4.56 12.25 -18.44
N GLY A 492 4.49 12.76 -17.21
CA GLY A 492 3.28 13.35 -16.64
C GLY A 492 2.24 12.32 -16.20
N VAL A 493 2.68 11.10 -15.86
CA VAL A 493 1.84 10.08 -15.23
C VAL A 493 1.46 10.55 -13.82
N ASN A 494 0.21 10.32 -13.41
CA ASN A 494 -0.19 10.56 -12.04
C ASN A 494 0.43 9.50 -11.13
N ILE A 495 1.13 9.93 -10.07
CA ILE A 495 1.80 9.02 -9.14
C ILE A 495 1.26 9.26 -7.74
N ALA A 496 0.93 8.17 -7.05
CA ALA A 496 0.61 8.17 -5.62
C ALA A 496 1.66 7.36 -4.84
N LEU A 497 1.60 7.45 -3.51
CA LEU A 497 2.53 6.78 -2.61
C LEU A 497 1.77 5.83 -1.69
N GLY A 498 2.25 4.59 -1.56
CA GLY A 498 1.68 3.58 -0.68
C GLY A 498 2.72 2.99 0.26
N THR A 499 2.27 2.47 1.40
CA THR A 499 3.12 1.74 2.33
C THR A 499 3.25 0.27 1.96
N ASP A 500 2.29 -0.26 1.18
CA ASP A 500 2.11 -1.72 1.05
C ASP A 500 1.76 -2.35 2.41
N GLY A 501 1.77 -3.67 2.50
CA GLY A 501 1.44 -4.44 3.68
C GLY A 501 2.55 -4.45 4.74
N MET A 502 2.15 -4.72 5.98
CA MET A 502 3.08 -4.73 7.10
C MET A 502 4.01 -5.95 7.11
N CYS A 503 3.76 -6.95 6.27
CA CYS A 503 4.64 -8.11 6.12
C CYS A 503 5.73 -7.87 5.06
N SER A 504 5.58 -6.81 4.26
CA SER A 504 6.51 -6.39 3.22
C SER A 504 7.13 -5.00 3.48
N ASN A 505 6.87 -4.30 4.60
CA ASN A 505 7.39 -2.95 4.87
C ASN A 505 8.43 -2.82 6.02
N ASP A 506 8.10 -2.81 7.31
CA ASP A 506 6.95 -3.42 8.03
C ASP A 506 6.14 -2.42 8.89
N GLY A 507 5.99 -1.17 8.43
CA GLY A 507 5.23 -0.12 9.10
C GLY A 507 4.17 0.54 8.20
N ASN A 508 3.20 1.22 8.81
CA ASN A 508 2.20 2.05 8.13
C ASN A 508 2.52 3.54 8.28
N ASP A 509 3.78 3.92 8.03
CA ASP A 509 4.28 5.29 8.19
C ASP A 509 4.47 6.00 6.85
N MET A 510 3.58 6.95 6.55
CA MET A 510 3.62 7.72 5.31
C MET A 510 4.80 8.69 5.24
N TYR A 511 5.28 9.24 6.35
CA TYR A 511 6.43 10.14 6.34
C TYR A 511 7.75 9.37 6.19
N ALA A 512 7.86 8.18 6.78
CA ALA A 512 8.98 7.29 6.53
C ALA A 512 9.03 6.87 5.06
N THR A 513 7.88 6.52 4.49
CA THR A 513 7.74 6.16 3.07
C THR A 513 8.09 7.34 2.16
N LEU A 514 7.59 8.54 2.45
CA LEU A 514 7.90 9.77 1.71
C LEU A 514 9.40 10.09 1.76
N LYS A 515 10.02 9.96 2.93
CA LYS A 515 11.45 10.18 3.11
C LYS A 515 12.26 9.20 2.26
N LEU A 516 11.89 7.90 2.27
CA LEU A 516 12.59 6.91 1.47
C LEU A 516 12.44 7.18 -0.03
N ALA A 517 11.21 7.45 -0.49
CA ALA A 517 10.96 7.82 -1.89
C ALA A 517 11.83 9.01 -2.34
N SER A 518 11.94 10.04 -1.50
CA SER A 518 12.71 11.25 -1.78
C SER A 518 14.23 11.07 -1.74
N LEU A 519 14.73 9.99 -1.13
CA LEU A 519 16.16 9.67 -1.07
C LEU A 519 16.56 8.66 -2.16
N LEU A 520 15.60 7.85 -2.60
CA LEU A 520 15.81 6.83 -3.62
C LEU A 520 15.88 7.42 -5.04
N HIS A 521 15.11 8.48 -5.30
CA HIS A 521 14.99 9.19 -6.59
C HIS A 521 15.55 10.60 -6.50
#